data_AF-A0A847BHZ3-F1
#
_entry.id   AF-A0A847BHZ3-F1
#
_cell.length_a   1.000
_cell.length_b   1.000
_cell.length_c   1.000
_cell.angle_alpha   90.00
_cell.angle_beta   90.00
_cell.angle_gamma   90.00
#
_symmetry.space_group_name_H-M   'P 1'
#
loop_
_entity.id
_entity.type
_entity.pdbx_description
1 polymer ?
#
loop_
_entity_poly.entity_id
_entity_poly.type
_entity_poly.pdbx_seq_one_letter_code
_entity_poly.pdbx_strand_id
1 'polypeptide(L)'
;MPFALILSIALVVAGSAFLYRNLALLNDESKLDRFLRQHRHGKREVIKHGLVKAKERIRTGYLKVGIAVSTGLLVIGMLNLAKLAPTILW
;
A
#
# COMPACT_ATOMS: atom_id res chain seq x y z
N MET A 1 -27.04 2.88 5.54
CA MET A 1 -26.74 2.47 4.16
C MET A 1 -25.62 3.28 3.47
N PRO A 2 -25.53 4.63 3.53
CA PRO A 2 -24.49 5.36 2.77
C PRO A 2 -23.07 5.20 3.36
N PHE A 3 -22.94 5.04 4.68
CA PHE A 3 -21.64 4.92 5.35
C PHE A 3 -20.80 3.72 4.87
N ALA A 4 -21.42 2.55 4.71
CA ALA A 4 -20.74 1.34 4.24
C ALA A 4 -20.23 1.48 2.79
N LEU A 5 -20.96 2.23 1.96
CA LEU A 5 -20.63 2.45 0.57
C LEU A 5 -19.50 3.47 0.42
N ILE A 6 -19.55 4.57 1.18
CA ILE A 6 -18.46 5.56 1.29
C ILE A 6 -17.18 4.89 1.82
N LEU A 7 -17.30 4.06 2.86
CA LEU A 7 -16.16 3.33 3.42
C LEU A 7 -15.56 2.36 2.40
N SER A 8 -16.38 1.66 1.62
CA SER A 8 -15.91 0.73 0.58
C SER A 8 -15.21 1.43 -0.57
N ILE A 9 -15.74 2.58 -1.03
CA ILE A 9 -15.07 3.41 -2.04
C ILE A 9 -13.73 3.94 -1.48
N ALA A 10 -13.71 4.41 -0.23
CA ALA A 10 -12.49 4.88 0.41
C ALA A 10 -11.43 3.78 0.52
N LEU A 11 -11.84 2.55 0.86
CA LEU A 11 -10.96 1.37 0.92
C LEU A 11 -10.37 1.01 -0.45
N VAL A 12 -11.17 1.06 -1.52
CA VAL A 12 -10.71 0.80 -2.89
C VAL A 12 -9.75 1.89 -3.35
N VAL A 13 -10.10 3.17 -3.16
CA VAL A 13 -9.25 4.31 -3.57
C VAL A 13 -7.93 4.30 -2.79
N ALA A 14 -7.98 4.11 -1.47
CA ALA A 14 -6.79 4.01 -0.64
C ALA A 14 -5.95 2.79 -1.03
N GLY A 15 -6.57 1.62 -1.21
CA GLY A 15 -5.89 0.40 -1.65
C GLY A 15 -5.19 0.56 -2.99
N SER A 16 -5.85 1.14 -4.00
CA SER A 16 -5.26 1.42 -5.31
C SER A 16 -4.10 2.41 -5.23
N ALA A 17 -4.25 3.52 -4.50
CA ALA A 17 -3.20 4.52 -4.34
C ALA A 17 -1.97 3.95 -3.62
N PHE A 18 -2.17 3.16 -2.57
CA PHE A 18 -1.09 2.47 -1.85
C PHE A 18 -0.43 1.39 -2.72
N LEU A 19 -1.20 0.59 -3.46
CA LEU A 19 -0.67 -0.43 -4.37
C LEU A 19 0.21 0.20 -5.44
N TYR A 20 -0.26 1.27 -6.09
CA TYR A 20 0.50 1.99 -7.11
C TYR A 20 1.78 2.60 -6.54
N ARG A 21 1.71 3.24 -5.36
CA ARG A 21 2.87 3.84 -4.70
C ARG A 21 3.90 2.78 -4.28
N ASN A 22 3.45 1.63 -3.78
CA ASN A 22 4.33 0.51 -3.43
C ASN A 22 4.95 -0.14 -4.67
N LEU A 23 4.20 -0.35 -5.75
CA LEU A 23 4.77 -0.86 -7.01
C LEU A 23 5.80 0.12 -7.60
N ALA A 24 5.52 1.42 -7.58
CA ALA A 24 6.47 2.44 -8.02
C ALA A 24 7.76 2.47 -7.16
N LEU A 25 7.66 2.26 -5.85
CA LEU A 25 8.80 2.13 -4.94
C LEU A 25 9.58 0.82 -5.14
N LEU A 26 8.90 -0.26 -5.53
CA LEU A 26 9.51 -1.56 -5.79
C LEU A 26 10.28 -1.56 -7.13
N ASN A 27 9.75 -0.84 -8.13
CA ASN A 27 10.28 -0.81 -9.49
C ASN A 27 11.43 0.21 -9.64
N ASP A 28 11.47 1.26 -8.81
CA ASP A 28 12.42 2.37 -8.95
C ASP A 28 13.32 2.51 -7.71
N GLU A 29 14.52 1.93 -7.78
CA GLU A 29 15.51 1.98 -6.69
C GLU A 29 15.90 3.41 -6.30
N SER A 30 15.82 4.34 -7.24
CA SER A 30 16.06 5.77 -7.04
C SER A 30 15.04 6.39 -6.08
N LYS A 31 13.78 5.94 -6.13
CA LYS A 31 12.71 6.38 -5.22
C LYS A 31 12.87 5.74 -3.84
N LEU A 32 13.30 4.48 -3.80
CA LEU A 32 13.60 3.80 -2.54
C LEU A 32 14.79 4.46 -1.81
N ASP A 33 15.83 4.85 -2.53
CA ASP A 33 16.97 5.60 -1.98
C ASP A 33 16.53 6.96 -1.43
N ARG A 34 15.66 7.67 -2.17
CA ARG A 34 15.07 8.94 -1.73
C ARG A 34 14.22 8.77 -0.47
N PHE A 35 13.40 7.73 -0.42
CA PHE A 35 12.56 7.40 0.74
C PHE A 35 13.40 7.09 1.98
N LEU A 36 14.48 6.32 1.81
CA LEU A 36 15.43 6.00 2.88
C LEU A 36 16.16 7.25 3.42
N ARG A 37 16.48 8.21 2.56
CA ARG A 37 17.15 9.46 2.94
C ARG A 37 16.20 10.49 3.55
N GLN A 38 14.95 10.55 3.09
CA GLN A 38 13.95 11.53 3.54
C GLN A 38 13.23 11.10 4.84
N HIS A 39 12.97 9.81 5.04
CA HIS A 39 12.24 9.35 6.23
C HIS A 39 13.17 8.97 7.39
N ARG A 40 12.82 9.43 8.60
CA ARG A 40 13.53 9.17 9.86
C ARG A 40 13.72 7.67 10.13
N HIS A 41 12.75 6.85 9.73
CA HIS A 41 12.81 5.38 9.83
C HIS A 41 13.85 4.77 8.88
N GLY A 42 13.87 5.22 7.62
CA GLY A 42 14.84 4.79 6.63
C GLY A 42 16.28 5.18 7.00
N LYS A 43 16.48 6.42 7.48
CA LYS A 43 17.78 6.86 7.99
C LYS A 43 18.28 6.00 9.15
N ARG A 44 17.40 5.62 10.09
CA ARG A 44 17.77 4.74 11.21
C ARG A 44 18.18 3.35 10.74
N GLU A 45 17.45 2.75 9.79
CA GLU A 45 17.83 1.44 9.23
C GLU A 45 19.14 1.50 8.44
N VAL A 46 19.35 2.56 7.67
CA VAL A 46 20.61 2.78 6.93
C VAL A 46 21.80 2.90 7.88
N ILE A 47 21.66 3.64 8.99
CA ILE A 47 22.73 3.80 9.99
C ILE A 47 23.01 2.46 10.70
N LYS A 48 21.99 1.66 11.00
CA LYS A 48 22.16 0.38 11.73
C LYS A 48 22.66 -0.78 10.86
N HIS A 49 22.27 -0.85 9.59
CA HIS A 49 22.50 -2.04 8.76
C HIS A 49 23.21 -1.76 7.44
N GLY A 50 23.43 -0.50 7.08
CA GLY A 50 23.94 -0.09 5.78
C GLY A 50 22.85 0.05 4.73
N LEU A 51 23.10 0.90 3.74
CA LEU A 51 22.16 1.25 2.66
C LEU A 51 21.64 0.03 1.88
N VAL A 52 22.51 -0.94 1.61
CA VAL A 52 22.18 -2.13 0.82
C VAL A 52 21.19 -3.05 1.57
N LYS A 53 21.49 -3.41 2.82
CA LYS A 53 20.61 -4.24 3.63
C LYS A 53 19.29 -3.54 3.98
N ALA A 54 19.31 -2.22 4.18
CA ALA A 54 18.09 -1.45 4.41
C ALA A 54 17.16 -1.46 3.18
N LYS A 55 17.72 -1.26 1.97
CA LYS A 55 16.95 -1.39 0.72
C LYS A 55 16.34 -2.77 0.57
N GLU A 56 17.13 -3.81 0.80
CA GLU A 56 16.67 -5.20 0.67
C GLU A 56 15.55 -5.53 1.68
N ARG A 57 15.67 -5.06 2.93
CA ARG A 57 14.64 -5.27 3.96
C ARG A 57 13.34 -4.51 3.65
N ILE A 58 13.44 -3.28 3.14
CA ILE A 58 12.26 -2.51 2.73
C ILE A 58 11.61 -3.12 1.48
N ARG A 59 12.39 -3.55 0.50
CA ARG A 59 11.88 -4.18 -0.73
C ARG A 59 11.21 -5.52 -0.46
N THR A 60 11.83 -6.35 0.37
CA THR A 60 11.37 -7.73 0.59
C THR A 60 10.35 -7.84 1.71
N GLY A 61 10.46 -7.00 2.74
CA GLY A 61 9.53 -6.95 3.86
C GLY A 61 8.42 -5.93 3.63
N TYR A 62 8.72 -4.66 3.88
CA TYR A 62 7.69 -3.60 3.96
C TYR A 62 6.91 -3.38 2.67
N LEU A 63 7.56 -3.42 1.51
CA LEU A 63 6.91 -3.21 0.21
C LEU A 63 6.04 -4.40 -0.20
N LYS A 64 6.52 -5.64 -0.03
CA LYS A 64 5.70 -6.84 -0.31
C LYS A 64 4.50 -6.93 0.63
N VAL A 65 4.70 -6.66 1.93
CA VAL A 65 3.61 -6.61 2.91
C VAL A 65 2.63 -5.48 2.57
N GLY A 66 3.12 -4.30 2.21
CA GLY A 66 2.30 -3.17 1.78
C GLY A 66 1.46 -3.50 0.54
N ILE A 67 2.02 -4.23 -0.43
CA ILE A 67 1.30 -4.74 -1.60
C ILE A 67 0.22 -5.73 -1.17
N ALA A 68 0.54 -6.73 -0.35
CA ALA A 68 -0.42 -7.72 0.12
C ALA A 68 -1.60 -7.09 0.88
N VAL A 69 -1.32 -6.12 1.77
CA VAL A 69 -2.35 -5.36 2.50
C VAL A 69 -3.19 -4.53 1.54
N SER A 70 -2.57 -3.85 0.56
CA SER A 70 -3.29 -3.04 -0.44
C SER A 70 -4.22 -3.89 -1.31
N THR A 71 -3.75 -5.08 -1.72
CA THR A 71 -4.56 -6.06 -2.46
C THR A 71 -5.71 -6.56 -1.60
N GLY A 72 -5.48 -6.84 -0.31
CA GLY A 72 -6.55 -7.22 0.62
C GLY A 72 -7.62 -6.14 0.78
N LEU A 73 -7.23 -4.88 0.93
CA LEU A 73 -8.14 -3.73 1.00
C LEU A 73 -8.97 -3.58 -0.28
N LEU A 74 -8.37 -3.80 -1.44
CA LEU A 74 -9.07 -3.78 -2.74
C LEU A 74 -10.10 -4.89 -2.85
N VAL A 75 -9.73 -6.12 -2.48
CA VAL A 75 -10.64 -7.28 -2.52
C VAL A 75 -11.82 -7.08 -1.57
N ILE A 76 -11.58 -6.64 -0.34
CA ILE A 76 -12.64 -6.38 0.64
C ILE A 76 -13.55 -5.23 0.16
N GLY A 77 -12.97 -4.15 -0.37
CA GLY A 77 -13.72 -3.03 -0.91
C GLY A 77 -14.60 -3.41 -2.10
N MET A 78 -14.07 -4.21 -3.05
CA MET A 78 -14.84 -4.73 -4.18
C MET A 78 -15.93 -5.72 -3.74
N LEU A 79 -15.66 -6.62 -2.79
CA LEU A 79 -16.67 -7.54 -2.27
C LEU A 79 -17.83 -6.80 -1.59
N ASN A 80 -17.53 -5.74 -0.83
CA ASN A 80 -18.58 -4.93 -0.21
C ASN A 80 -19.39 -4.16 -1.26
N LEU A 81 -18.74 -3.62 -2.29
CA LEU A 81 -19.44 -2.97 -3.42
C LEU A 81 -20.32 -3.98 -4.17
N ALA A 82 -19.83 -5.19 -4.44
CA ALA A 82 -20.58 -6.25 -5.11
C ALA A 82 -21.79 -6.74 -4.28
N LYS A 83 -21.68 -6.73 -2.94
CA LYS A 83 -22.81 -7.04 -2.04
C LYS A 83 -23.82 -5.90 -1.93
N LEU A 84 -23.39 -4.64 -2.02
CA LEU A 84 -24.25 -3.44 -1.96
C LEU A 84 -24.93 -3.12 -3.30
N ALA A 85 -24.30 -3.46 -4.43
CA ALA A 85 -24.86 -3.26 -5.77
C ALA A 85 -26.26 -3.87 -5.98
N PRO A 86 -26.55 -5.14 -5.61
CA PRO A 86 -27.88 -5.71 -5.76
C PRO A 86 -28.93 -5.08 -4.84
N THR A 87 -28.53 -4.37 -3.77
CA THR A 87 -29.46 -3.68 -2.85
C THR A 87 -29.90 -2.30 -3.35
N ILE A 88 -29.19 -1.72 -4.32
CA ILE A 88 -29.50 -0.40 -4.92
C ILE A 88 -30.34 -0.57 -6.21
N LEU A 89 -30.27 -1.75 -6.84
CA LEU A 89 -30.97 -2.09 -8.08
C LEU A 89 -32.38 -2.70 -7.85
N TRP A 90 -32.87 -2.71 -6.61
CA TRP A 90 -34.20 -3.17 -6.22
C TRP A 90 -34.96 -2.07 -5.47
#